data_AF-A0A520JE22-F1
#
_entry.id   AF-A0A520JE22-F1
#
_cell.length_a   1.000
_cell.length_b   1.000
_cell.length_c   1.000
_cell.angle_alpha   90.00
_cell.angle_beta   90.00
_cell.angle_gamma   90.00
#
_symmetry.space_group_name_H-M   'P 1'
#
loop_
_entity.id
_entity.type
_entity.pdbx_description
1 polymer ?
#
loop_
_entity_poly.entity_id
_entity_poly.type
_entity_poly.pdbx_seq_one_letter_code
_entity_poly.pdbx_strand_id
1 'polypeptide(L)'
;DLVNSVQPGVDNRQSVLATLGKPTLAGQFDQGDWYYLARDSRNLAFRNPRPNAQITLQISFDQKGTVTAIRRGGLDQVASIAPYGKKTPTLGRERGFFQDLFGNIGTVGAAGAGSGGNNGSNTGGGGRDRP
;
A
#
# COMPACT_ATOMS: atom_id res chain seq x y z
N ASP A 1 -29.97 8.26 -14.42
CA ASP A 1 -28.91 7.70 -13.57
C ASP A 1 -28.35 6.46 -14.28
N LEU A 2 -27.08 6.48 -14.70
CA LEU A 2 -26.45 5.38 -15.47
C LEU A 2 -26.42 4.07 -14.69
N VAL A 3 -26.54 4.13 -13.36
CA VAL A 3 -26.60 2.96 -12.49
C VAL A 3 -27.90 2.15 -12.64
N ASN A 4 -28.95 2.74 -13.23
CA ASN A 4 -30.20 2.02 -13.56
C ASN A 4 -30.13 1.25 -14.89
N SER A 5 -29.02 1.37 -15.63
CA SER A 5 -28.90 0.76 -16.97
C SER A 5 -28.42 -0.69 -16.96
N VAL A 6 -27.94 -1.19 -15.81
CA VAL A 6 -27.52 -2.58 -15.67
C VAL A 6 -28.59 -3.38 -14.94
N GLN A 7 -29.01 -4.50 -15.52
CA GLN A 7 -30.03 -5.39 -14.98
C GLN A 7 -29.45 -6.77 -14.62
N PRO A 8 -29.66 -7.24 -13.36
CA PRO A 8 -29.34 -8.61 -12.99
C PRO A 8 -30.05 -9.64 -13.86
N GLY A 9 -29.35 -10.73 -14.18
CA GLY A 9 -29.85 -11.84 -14.98
C GLY A 9 -29.88 -11.60 -16.49
N VAL A 10 -29.73 -10.35 -16.94
CA VAL A 10 -29.72 -9.98 -18.38
C VAL A 10 -28.33 -9.54 -18.81
N ASP A 11 -27.69 -8.66 -18.04
CA ASP A 11 -26.38 -8.14 -18.37
C ASP A 11 -25.24 -9.10 -18.02
N ASN A 12 -24.15 -8.98 -18.78
CA ASN A 12 -22.89 -9.69 -18.53
C ASN A 12 -21.73 -8.71 -18.44
N ARG A 13 -20.53 -9.19 -18.11
CA ARG A 13 -19.34 -8.35 -17.99
C ARG A 13 -19.08 -7.46 -19.19
N GLN A 14 -19.34 -7.95 -20.41
CA GLN A 14 -19.09 -7.20 -21.63
C GLN A 14 -20.09 -6.05 -21.78
N SER A 15 -21.38 -6.29 -21.52
CA SER A 15 -22.40 -5.22 -21.56
C SER A 15 -22.18 -4.20 -20.45
N VAL A 16 -21.82 -4.64 -19.25
CA VAL A 16 -21.47 -3.74 -18.13
C VAL A 16 -20.27 -2.86 -18.49
N LEU A 17 -19.24 -3.44 -19.11
CA LEU A 17 -18.05 -2.69 -19.53
C LEU A 17 -18.37 -1.70 -20.65
N ALA A 18 -19.25 -2.05 -21.59
CA ALA A 18 -19.71 -1.14 -22.63
C ALA A 18 -20.52 0.04 -22.07
N THR A 19 -21.32 -0.20 -21.03
CA THR A 19 -22.23 0.80 -20.47
C THR A 19 -21.59 1.68 -19.39
N LEU A 20 -20.82 1.09 -18.48
CA LEU A 20 -20.22 1.77 -17.33
C LEU A 20 -18.70 1.97 -17.46
N GLY A 21 -18.06 1.34 -18.44
CA GLY A 21 -16.61 1.36 -18.59
C GLY A 21 -15.89 0.40 -17.64
N LYS A 22 -14.57 0.56 -17.55
CA LYS A 22 -13.72 -0.25 -16.65
C LYS A 22 -14.04 0.06 -15.18
N PRO A 23 -14.10 -0.96 -14.31
CA PRO A 23 -14.31 -0.73 -12.89
C PRO A 23 -13.10 -0.03 -12.26
N THR A 24 -13.34 0.66 -11.14
CA THR A 24 -12.27 1.23 -10.32
C THR A 24 -11.43 0.12 -9.71
N LEU A 25 -12.09 -0.94 -9.24
CA LEU A 25 -11.47 -2.10 -8.62
C LEU A 25 -12.19 -3.35 -9.10
N ALA A 26 -11.42 -4.36 -9.49
CA ALA A 26 -11.94 -5.72 -9.73
C ALA A 26 -11.46 -6.61 -8.59
N GLY A 27 -12.41 -7.27 -7.91
CA GLY A 27 -12.11 -8.29 -6.91
C GLY A 27 -11.29 -9.41 -7.52
N GLN A 28 -10.30 -9.90 -6.79
CA GLN A 28 -9.47 -11.03 -7.23
C GLN A 28 -9.96 -12.37 -6.69
N PHE A 29 -10.97 -12.35 -5.82
CA PHE A 29 -11.51 -13.51 -5.11
C PHE A 29 -13.01 -13.64 -5.40
N ASP A 30 -13.58 -14.82 -5.13
CA ASP A 30 -15.01 -15.13 -5.21
C ASP A 30 -15.68 -14.55 -6.46
N GLN A 31 -15.34 -15.11 -7.62
CA GLN A 31 -15.85 -14.74 -8.94
C GLN A 31 -15.47 -13.35 -9.43
N GLY A 32 -14.84 -12.49 -8.61
CA GLY A 32 -14.27 -11.22 -9.05
C GLY A 32 -15.31 -10.14 -9.35
N ASP A 33 -16.00 -9.73 -8.29
CA ASP A 33 -16.94 -8.60 -8.28
C ASP A 33 -16.28 -7.30 -8.77
N TRP A 34 -17.07 -6.46 -9.42
CA TRP A 34 -16.61 -5.16 -9.88
C TRP A 34 -17.15 -4.05 -8.98
N TYR A 35 -16.25 -3.12 -8.65
CA TYR A 35 -16.56 -1.96 -7.81
C TYR A 35 -16.30 -0.68 -8.59
N TYR A 36 -17.33 0.16 -8.65
CA TYR A 36 -17.23 1.54 -9.13
C TYR A 36 -17.35 2.47 -7.92
N LEU A 37 -16.31 3.25 -7.68
CA LEU A 37 -16.21 4.13 -6.52
C LEU A 37 -16.04 5.59 -6.99
N ALA A 38 -16.91 6.46 -6.51
CA ALA A 38 -16.76 7.91 -6.66
C ALA A 38 -16.74 8.54 -5.26
N ARG A 39 -15.70 9.32 -4.96
CA ARG A 39 -15.53 10.01 -3.68
C ARG A 39 -15.20 11.49 -3.92
N ASP A 40 -15.99 12.37 -3.34
CA ASP A 40 -15.69 13.80 -3.25
C ASP A 40 -15.05 14.07 -1.88
N SER A 41 -13.75 14.42 -1.88
CA SER A 41 -13.01 14.78 -0.68
C SER A 41 -12.63 16.25 -0.74
N ARG A 42 -12.97 17.01 0.30
CA ARG A 42 -12.53 18.39 0.44
C ARG A 42 -11.32 18.44 1.36
N ASN A 43 -10.26 19.08 0.89
CA ASN A 43 -9.09 19.38 1.69
C ASN A 43 -9.09 20.88 2.01
N LEU A 44 -9.37 21.23 3.27
CA LEU A 44 -9.34 22.62 3.71
C LEU A 44 -8.03 22.85 4.48
N ALA A 45 -7.09 23.58 3.85
CA ALA A 45 -5.78 23.94 4.41
C ALA A 45 -4.92 22.73 4.84
N PHE A 46 -4.31 22.79 6.03
CA PHE A 46 -3.43 21.76 6.61
C PHE A 46 -4.20 20.65 7.36
N ARG A 47 -5.52 20.53 7.19
CA ARG A 47 -6.33 19.55 7.92
C ARG A 47 -6.40 18.24 7.12
N ASN A 48 -6.51 17.12 7.82
CA ASN A 48 -6.68 15.83 7.14
C ASN A 48 -7.96 15.86 6.28
N PRO A 49 -7.89 15.44 5.00
CA PRO A 49 -9.03 15.42 4.11
C PRO A 49 -10.13 14.54 4.68
N ARG A 50 -11.36 15.05 4.67
CA ARG A 50 -12.57 14.30 5.06
C ARG A 50 -13.41 14.02 3.82
N PRO A 51 -13.93 12.80 3.66
CA PRO A 51 -14.84 12.49 2.58
C PRO A 51 -16.17 13.23 2.84
N ASN A 52 -16.59 14.04 1.87
CA ASN A 52 -17.84 14.80 1.93
C ASN A 52 -19.00 13.98 1.37
N ALA A 53 -18.75 13.27 0.27
CA ALA A 53 -19.69 12.33 -0.32
C ALA A 53 -18.94 11.13 -0.90
N GLN A 54 -19.56 9.95 -0.82
CA GLN A 54 -19.07 8.74 -1.48
C GLN A 54 -20.25 7.95 -2.00
N ILE A 55 -20.11 7.42 -3.21
CA ILE A 55 -21.03 6.46 -3.81
C ILE A 55 -20.20 5.24 -4.21
N THR A 56 -20.66 4.07 -3.77
CA THR A 56 -20.08 2.77 -4.11
C THR A 56 -21.14 1.95 -4.84
N LEU A 57 -20.79 1.42 -6.00
CA LEU A 57 -21.58 0.45 -6.73
C LEU A 57 -20.81 -0.86 -6.81
N GLN A 58 -21.36 -1.92 -6.23
CA GLN A 58 -20.87 -3.29 -6.35
C GLN A 58 -21.74 -4.03 -7.36
N ILE A 59 -21.10 -4.64 -8.35
CA ILE A 59 -21.74 -5.54 -9.32
C ILE A 59 -21.13 -6.92 -9.12
N SER A 60 -21.98 -7.87 -8.73
CA SER A 60 -21.60 -9.27 -8.55
C SER A 60 -21.92 -10.09 -9.79
N PHE A 61 -21.06 -11.06 -10.07
CA PHE A 61 -21.18 -11.91 -11.26
C PHE A 61 -21.22 -13.39 -10.88
N ASP A 62 -21.89 -14.20 -11.69
CA ASP A 62 -21.75 -15.65 -11.62
C ASP A 62 -20.44 -16.12 -12.32
N GLN A 63 -20.20 -17.43 -12.29
CA GLN A 63 -19.05 -18.06 -12.94
C GLN A 63 -19.06 -17.89 -14.48
N LYS A 64 -20.24 -17.67 -15.09
CA LYS A 64 -20.38 -17.43 -16.52
C LYS A 64 -20.17 -15.95 -16.89
N GLY A 65 -20.04 -15.07 -15.90
CA GLY A 65 -19.87 -13.63 -16.08
C GLY A 65 -21.17 -12.85 -16.25
N THR A 66 -22.31 -13.44 -15.88
CA THR A 66 -23.63 -12.77 -15.86
C THR A 66 -23.81 -12.04 -14.54
N VAL A 67 -24.43 -10.85 -14.58
CA VAL A 67 -24.71 -10.06 -13.37
C VAL A 67 -25.74 -10.77 -12.51
N THR A 68 -25.41 -11.02 -11.26
CA THR A 68 -26.31 -11.67 -10.28
C THR A 68 -26.92 -10.68 -9.31
N ALA A 69 -26.17 -9.65 -8.92
CA ALA A 69 -26.63 -8.65 -7.97
C ALA A 69 -25.96 -7.30 -8.23
N ILE A 70 -26.68 -6.24 -7.86
CA ILE A 70 -26.19 -4.87 -7.86
C ILE A 70 -26.48 -4.29 -6.49
N ARG A 71 -25.44 -3.82 -5.79
CA ARG A 71 -25.56 -3.17 -4.48
C ARG A 71 -25.04 -1.75 -4.55
N ARG A 72 -25.80 -0.81 -3.98
CA ARG A 72 -25.40 0.58 -3.82
C ARG A 72 -25.13 0.85 -2.36
N GLY A 73 -24.00 1.49 -2.08
CA GLY A 73 -23.63 1.93 -0.74
C GLY A 73 -23.05 3.34 -0.78
N GLY A 74 -22.86 3.94 0.39
CA GLY A 74 -22.25 5.25 0.53
C GLY A 74 -21.24 5.28 1.67
N LEU A 75 -21.14 6.46 2.31
CA LEU A 75 -20.24 6.68 3.45
C LEU A 75 -20.58 5.81 4.66
N ASP A 76 -21.82 5.35 4.77
CA ASP A 76 -22.33 4.47 5.82
C ASP A 76 -21.62 3.11 5.87
N GLN A 77 -21.10 2.65 4.73
CA GLN A 77 -20.39 1.36 4.64
C GLN A 77 -18.87 1.49 4.76
N VAL A 78 -18.35 2.68 5.09
CA VAL A 78 -16.91 2.89 5.30
C VAL A 78 -16.54 2.37 6.67
N ALA A 79 -15.78 1.26 6.71
CA ALA A 79 -15.25 0.72 7.95
C ALA A 79 -14.25 1.69 8.60
N SER A 80 -14.46 1.99 9.89
CA SER A 80 -13.45 2.66 10.70
C SER A 80 -12.44 1.62 11.17
N ILE A 81 -11.26 1.62 10.55
CA ILE A 81 -10.17 0.71 10.92
C ILE A 81 -9.27 1.47 11.89
N ALA A 82 -9.11 0.93 13.10
CA ALA A 82 -8.11 1.37 14.06
C ALA A 82 -6.91 0.41 13.97
N PRO A 83 -5.81 0.79 13.29
CA PRO A 83 -4.64 -0.07 13.20
C PRO A 83 -4.09 -0.36 14.60
N TYR A 84 -3.70 -1.61 14.84
CA TYR A 84 -3.06 -1.97 16.10
C TYR A 84 -1.70 -1.26 16.20
N GLY A 85 -1.36 -0.74 17.38
CA GLY A 85 -0.15 0.08 17.59
C GLY A 85 1.20 -0.63 17.41
N LYS A 86 1.21 -1.90 16.96
CA LYS A 86 2.42 -2.61 16.59
C LYS A 86 3.04 -1.98 15.34
N LYS A 87 4.30 -1.59 15.45
CA LYS A 87 5.11 -1.15 14.32
C LYS A 87 5.76 -2.38 13.68
N THR A 88 5.74 -2.47 12.36
CA THR A 88 6.53 -3.47 11.63
C THR A 88 8.02 -3.14 11.82
N PRO A 89 8.82 -4.00 12.48
CA PRO A 89 10.24 -3.74 12.67
C PRO A 89 10.92 -3.66 11.30
N THR A 90 11.69 -2.61 11.07
CA THR A 90 12.48 -2.47 9.85
C THR A 90 13.82 -3.18 10.05
N LEU A 91 14.41 -3.72 8.98
CA LEU A 91 15.77 -4.28 9.01
C LEU A 91 16.86 -3.18 9.08
N GLY A 92 16.48 -1.94 9.34
CA GLY A 92 17.37 -0.79 9.44
C GLY A 92 18.15 -0.79 10.75
N ARG A 93 19.21 0.01 10.80
CA ARG A 93 19.92 0.33 12.03
C ARG A 93 19.17 1.44 12.76
N GLU A 94 18.72 1.20 13.99
CA GLU A 94 18.22 2.25 14.86
C GLU A 94 19.40 3.10 15.31
N ARG A 95 19.49 4.34 14.79
CA ARG A 95 20.49 5.32 15.23
C ARG A 95 19.85 6.20 16.29
N GLY A 96 20.50 6.32 17.45
CA GLY A 96 20.10 7.28 18.46
C GLY A 96 20.48 8.71 18.06
N PHE A 97 19.79 9.71 18.60
CA PHE A 97 20.05 11.14 18.33
C PHE A 97 21.53 11.52 18.41
N PHE A 98 22.26 11.06 19.43
CA PHE A 98 23.68 11.36 19.61
C PHE A 98 24.60 10.59 18.66
N GLN A 99 24.19 9.41 18.22
CA GLN A 99 24.93 8.64 17.21
C GLN A 99 24.82 9.29 15.83
N ASP A 100 23.70 9.96 15.53
CA ASP A 100 23.57 10.79 14.33
C ASP A 100 24.34 12.11 14.45
N LEU A 101 24.36 12.72 15.65
CA LEU A 101 25.06 13.98 15.88
C LEU A 101 26.60 13.83 15.87
N PHE A 102 27.12 12.76 16.47
CA PHE A 102 28.57 12.53 16.61
C PHE A 102 29.09 11.40 15.71
N GLY A 103 28.25 10.73 14.93
CA GLY A 103 28.66 9.63 14.05
C GLY A 103 29.67 10.03 12.97
N ASN A 104 29.81 11.32 12.70
CA ASN A 104 30.83 11.91 11.81
C ASN A 104 32.00 12.57 12.57
N ILE A 105 31.92 12.71 13.89
CA ILE A 105 32.98 13.30 14.71
C ILE A 105 33.99 12.19 15.03
N GLY A 106 35.02 12.11 14.17
CA GLY A 106 36.13 11.16 14.28
C GLY A 106 36.70 10.69 12.94
N THR A 107 35.96 10.82 11.84
CA THR A 107 36.40 10.39 10.49
C THR A 107 36.98 11.51 9.63
N VAL A 108 36.70 12.77 9.94
CA VAL A 108 37.39 13.93 9.35
C VAL A 108 38.35 14.49 10.39
N GLY A 109 39.58 13.95 10.42
CA GLY A 109 40.66 14.57 11.20
C GLY A 109 41.67 13.66 11.92
N ALA A 110 41.74 12.35 11.70
CA ALA A 110 42.88 11.56 12.14
C ALA A 110 44.12 11.78 11.23
N ALA A 111 44.48 13.05 11.02
CA ALA A 111 45.84 13.42 10.70
C ALA A 111 46.58 13.58 12.02
N GLY A 112 47.41 12.59 12.37
CA GLY A 112 48.46 12.74 13.37
C GLY A 112 48.10 12.36 14.81
N ALA A 113 48.28 11.08 15.14
CA ALA A 113 48.75 10.53 16.43
C ALA A 113 48.81 9.01 16.23
N GLY A 114 49.92 8.41 15.81
CA GLY A 114 51.14 8.33 16.59
C GLY A 114 51.08 7.10 17.51
N SER A 115 51.43 5.93 16.98
CA SER A 115 52.13 4.86 17.71
C SER A 115 52.34 3.67 16.77
N GLY A 116 53.60 3.24 16.66
CA GLY A 116 54.09 2.22 15.75
C GLY A 116 53.48 0.85 16.00
N GLY A 117 53.27 0.13 14.89
CA GLY A 117 52.75 -1.23 14.89
C GLY A 117 53.75 -2.22 15.48
N ASN A 118 53.27 -2.96 16.48
CA ASN A 118 53.71 -4.32 16.78
C ASN A 118 52.47 -5.19 16.71
N ASN A 119 52.17 -5.72 15.51
CA ASN A 119 51.09 -6.68 15.32
C ASN A 119 51.69 -8.08 15.29
N GLY A 120 51.47 -8.81 16.39
CA GLY A 120 51.79 -10.21 16.52
C GLY A 120 50.94 -11.05 15.56
N SER A 121 51.63 -11.98 14.91
CA SER A 121 51.13 -13.16 14.20
C SER A 121 49.76 -13.69 14.66
N ASN A 122 48.79 -13.72 13.74
CA ASN A 122 47.84 -14.84 13.63
C ASN A 122 47.30 -14.93 12.20
N THR A 123 47.95 -15.75 11.38
CA THR A 123 47.56 -16.07 10.01
C THR A 123 46.70 -17.34 10.04
N GLY A 124 45.40 -17.20 9.82
CA GLY A 124 44.49 -18.27 9.41
C GLY A 124 43.33 -17.59 8.67
N GLY A 125 43.03 -17.87 7.40
CA GLY A 125 43.13 -19.10 6.65
C GLY A 125 41.70 -19.46 6.24
N GLY A 126 41.36 -19.36 4.95
CA GLY A 126 40.10 -19.87 4.41
C GLY A 126 39.46 -19.02 3.32
N GLY A 127 39.85 -19.25 2.07
CA GLY A 127 39.19 -18.70 0.89
C GLY A 127 37.78 -19.28 0.67
N ARG A 128 36.95 -18.52 -0.05
CA ARG A 128 35.77 -19.03 -0.76
C ARG A 128 35.58 -18.22 -2.05
N ASP A 129 35.93 -18.87 -3.15
CA ASP A 129 35.43 -18.53 -4.49
C ASP A 129 33.89 -18.58 -4.51
N ARG A 130 33.29 -17.66 -5.25
CA ARG A 130 31.85 -17.64 -5.53
C ARG A 130 31.61 -18.12 -6.97
N PRO A 131 30.50 -18.83 -7.23
CA PRO A 131 30.07 -19.12 -8.59
C PRO A 131 29.64 -17.85 -9.35
#